data_AF-A0A962W8I2-F1
#
_entry.id   AF-A0A962W8I2-F1
#
_cell.length_a   1.000
_cell.length_b   1.000
_cell.length_c   1.000
_cell.angle_alpha   90.00
_cell.angle_beta   90.00
_cell.angle_gamma   90.00
#
_symmetry.space_group_name_H-M   'P 1'
#
loop_
_entity.id
_entity.type
_entity.pdbx_description
1 polymer ?
#
loop_
_entity_poly.entity_id
_entity_poly.type
_entity_poly.pdbx_seq_one_letter_code
_entity_poly.pdbx_strand_id
1 'polypeptide(L)'
;MNSTNEPRRSTSSAAIQASLKRRYARERRFQWYGRLAVLTGFVFLFILLADIVSKGYPAFTQQYIMVEVDFDKEQLGLAADATAEQIADADYLGLIKRSLREMFPEVSSRSEKKQLYRLVSMGAE
;
A
#
# COMPACT_ATOMS: atom_id res chain seq x y z
N MET A 1 -35.03 -16.36 -84.67
CA MET A 1 -35.07 -16.90 -83.30
C MET A 1 -34.70 -15.79 -82.33
N ASN A 2 -35.62 -15.38 -81.45
CA ASN A 2 -35.40 -14.31 -80.47
C ASN A 2 -35.22 -14.96 -79.09
N SER A 3 -34.01 -14.90 -78.53
CA SER A 3 -33.74 -15.34 -77.15
C SER A 3 -33.88 -14.15 -76.21
N THR A 4 -34.96 -14.15 -75.43
CA THR A 4 -35.22 -13.23 -74.32
C THR A 4 -34.23 -13.50 -73.18
N ASN A 5 -33.29 -12.59 -72.98
CA ASN A 5 -32.40 -12.60 -71.83
C ASN A 5 -33.05 -11.82 -70.68
N GLU A 6 -33.67 -12.53 -69.73
CA GLU A 6 -34.27 -11.96 -68.52
C GLU A 6 -33.18 -11.55 -67.50
N PRO A 7 -33.22 -10.34 -66.92
CA PRO A 7 -32.22 -9.90 -65.95
C PRO A 7 -32.52 -10.47 -64.55
N ARG A 8 -31.86 -11.58 -64.18
CA ARG A 8 -31.83 -12.08 -62.78
C ARG A 8 -30.99 -11.16 -61.88
N ARG A 9 -31.56 -10.09 -61.30
CA ARG A 9 -30.78 -9.12 -60.47
C ARG A 9 -31.32 -8.77 -59.07
N SER A 10 -32.40 -9.35 -58.56
CA SER A 10 -32.99 -8.89 -57.29
C SER A 10 -32.71 -9.75 -56.03
N THR A 11 -32.40 -11.04 -56.15
CA THR A 11 -32.21 -11.93 -54.97
C THR A 11 -30.78 -11.98 -54.42
N SER A 12 -29.77 -11.56 -55.19
CA SER A 12 -28.36 -11.62 -54.79
C SER A 12 -27.95 -10.49 -53.83
N SER A 13 -28.48 -9.27 -54.00
CA SER A 13 -28.03 -8.10 -53.20
C SER A 13 -28.46 -8.19 -51.73
N ALA A 14 -29.66 -8.70 -51.44
CA ALA A 14 -30.17 -8.86 -50.08
C ALA A 14 -29.39 -9.92 -49.28
N ALA A 15 -29.02 -11.03 -49.92
CA ALA A 15 -28.19 -12.07 -49.30
C ALA A 15 -26.77 -11.58 -48.99
N ILE A 16 -26.20 -10.76 -49.88
CA ILE A 16 -24.88 -10.14 -49.68
C ILE A 16 -24.93 -9.06 -48.58
N GLN A 17 -25.98 -8.23 -48.53
CA GLN A 17 -26.14 -7.26 -47.45
C GLN A 17 -26.32 -7.93 -46.08
N ALA A 18 -27.07 -9.03 -46.03
CA ALA A 18 -27.24 -9.81 -44.80
C ALA A 18 -25.92 -10.45 -44.33
N SER A 19 -25.08 -10.93 -45.24
CA SER A 19 -23.76 -11.48 -44.91
C SER A 19 -22.77 -10.40 -44.44
N LEU A 20 -22.82 -9.20 -45.03
CA LEU A 20 -22.04 -8.04 -44.61
C LEU A 20 -22.43 -7.59 -43.20
N LYS A 21 -23.72 -7.45 -42.91
CA LYS A 21 -24.23 -7.05 -41.57
C LYS A 21 -23.74 -8.00 -40.46
N ARG A 22 -23.68 -9.30 -40.77
CA ARG A 22 -23.18 -10.34 -39.84
C ARG A 22 -21.68 -10.21 -39.58
N ARG A 23 -20.88 -9.77 -40.57
CA ARG A 23 -19.44 -9.51 -40.42
C ARG A 23 -19.18 -8.26 -39.59
N TYR A 24 -19.88 -7.16 -39.86
CA TYR A 24 -19.76 -5.91 -39.09
C TYR A 24 -20.10 -6.10 -37.60
N ALA A 25 -21.06 -6.98 -37.28
CA ALA A 25 -21.39 -7.28 -35.88
C ALA A 25 -20.25 -8.00 -35.14
N ARG A 26 -19.50 -8.88 -35.83
CA ARG A 26 -18.33 -9.58 -35.25
C ARG A 26 -17.14 -8.63 -35.10
N GLU A 27 -16.88 -7.82 -36.13
CA GLU A 27 -15.87 -6.76 -36.13
C GLU A 27 -16.05 -5.82 -34.94
N ARG A 28 -17.28 -5.35 -34.69
CA ARG A 28 -17.58 -4.42 -33.61
C ARG A 28 -17.32 -5.01 -32.23
N ARG A 29 -17.58 -6.30 -32.03
CA ARG A 29 -17.30 -7.00 -30.77
C ARG A 29 -15.80 -7.16 -30.55
N PHE A 30 -15.06 -7.54 -31.60
CA PHE A 30 -13.60 -7.66 -31.55
C PHE A 30 -12.93 -6.33 -31.18
N GLN A 31 -13.34 -5.23 -31.83
CA GLN A 31 -12.86 -3.90 -31.50
C GLN A 31 -13.20 -3.47 -30.07
N TRP A 32 -14.39 -3.83 -29.59
CA TRP A 32 -14.78 -3.56 -28.20
C TRP A 32 -13.92 -4.32 -27.20
N TYR A 33 -13.67 -5.61 -27.41
CA TYR A 33 -12.77 -6.39 -26.56
C TYR A 33 -11.34 -5.82 -26.56
N GLY A 34 -10.83 -5.40 -27.72
CA GLY A 34 -9.52 -4.75 -27.82
C GLY A 34 -9.45 -3.46 -27.02
N ARG A 35 -10.44 -2.56 -27.17
CA ARG A 35 -10.50 -1.31 -26.40
C ARG A 35 -10.62 -1.56 -24.90
N LEU A 36 -11.40 -2.55 -24.51
CA LEU A 36 -11.62 -2.90 -23.11
C LEU A 36 -10.34 -3.49 -22.49
N ALA A 37 -9.61 -4.33 -23.22
CA ALA A 37 -8.31 -4.85 -22.78
C ALA A 37 -7.28 -3.74 -22.55
N VAL A 38 -7.18 -2.79 -23.48
CA VAL A 38 -6.28 -1.62 -23.35
C VAL A 38 -6.69 -0.75 -22.14
N LEU A 39 -7.98 -0.47 -21.98
CA LEU A 39 -8.49 0.28 -20.82
C LEU A 39 -8.17 -0.40 -19.49
N THR A 40 -8.37 -1.71 -19.40
CA THR A 40 -8.04 -2.49 -18.20
C THR A 40 -6.55 -2.39 -17.86
N GLY A 41 -5.67 -2.41 -18.88
CA GLY A 41 -4.24 -2.20 -18.69
C GLY A 41 -3.92 -0.83 -18.08
N PHE A 42 -4.54 0.24 -18.59
CA PHE A 42 -4.38 1.57 -18.03
C PHE A 42 -4.89 1.66 -16.58
N VAL A 43 -6.04 1.06 -16.27
CA VAL A 43 -6.58 1.03 -14.90
C VAL A 43 -5.59 0.39 -13.93
N PHE A 44 -5.03 -0.78 -14.27
CA PHE A 44 -4.02 -1.42 -13.43
C PHE A 44 -2.75 -0.56 -13.26
N LEU A 45 -2.30 0.09 -14.33
CA LEU A 45 -1.16 1.01 -14.28
C LEU A 45 -1.41 2.16 -13.28
N PHE A 46 -2.58 2.80 -13.34
CA PHE A 46 -2.93 3.88 -12.42
C PHE A 46 -3.04 3.40 -10.97
N ILE A 47 -3.63 2.21 -10.74
CA ILE A 47 -3.74 1.62 -9.40
C ILE A 47 -2.35 1.38 -8.81
N LEU A 48 -1.46 0.73 -9.56
CA LEU A 48 -0.10 0.45 -9.10
C LEU A 48 0.69 1.73 -8.82
N LEU A 49 0.58 2.72 -9.70
CA LEU A 49 1.24 4.00 -9.50
C LEU A 49 0.74 4.72 -8.24
N ALA A 50 -0.58 4.76 -8.04
CA ALA A 50 -1.18 5.36 -6.85
C ALA A 50 -0.75 4.63 -5.57
N ASP A 51 -0.67 3.30 -5.61
CA ASP A 51 -0.21 2.48 -4.48
C ASP A 51 1.26 2.77 -4.14
N ILE A 52 2.13 2.84 -5.15
CA ILE A 52 3.56 3.17 -4.98
C ILE A 52 3.72 4.57 -4.39
N VAL A 53 3.01 5.57 -4.90
CA VAL A 53 3.11 6.95 -4.38
C VAL A 53 2.57 7.01 -2.95
N SER A 54 1.43 6.39 -2.67
CA SER A 54 0.80 6.41 -1.34
C SER A 54 1.67 5.72 -0.29
N LYS A 55 2.29 4.60 -0.64
CA LYS A 55 3.21 3.85 0.25
C LYS A 55 4.60 4.45 0.31
N GLY A 56 5.06 5.08 -0.78
CA GLY A 56 6.36 5.72 -0.88
C GLY A 56 6.44 7.07 -0.17
N TYR A 57 5.35 7.85 -0.17
CA TYR A 57 5.27 9.13 0.51
C TYR A 57 5.73 9.08 1.99
N PRO A 58 5.24 8.16 2.84
CA PRO A 58 5.70 8.07 4.22
C PRO A 58 7.14 7.56 4.37
N ALA A 59 7.74 6.91 3.37
CA ALA A 59 9.11 6.41 3.45
C ALA A 59 10.18 7.52 3.42
N PHE A 60 9.83 8.70 2.89
CA PHE A 60 10.71 9.88 2.92
C PHE A 60 10.51 10.74 4.16
N THR A 61 9.43 10.54 4.91
CA THR A 61 9.15 11.24 6.16
C THR A 61 9.42 10.32 7.34
N GLN A 62 10.67 10.28 7.81
CA GLN A 62 10.98 9.60 9.06
C GLN A 62 10.43 10.42 10.23
N GLN A 63 9.40 9.92 10.92
CA GLN A 63 8.90 10.52 12.15
C GLN A 63 9.87 10.20 13.29
N TYR A 64 10.64 11.21 13.70
CA TYR A 64 11.41 11.16 14.95
C TYR A 64 10.53 11.68 16.08
N ILE A 65 10.20 10.81 17.03
CA ILE A 65 9.62 11.22 18.31
C ILE A 65 10.80 11.42 19.26
N MET A 66 11.09 12.67 19.63
CA MET A 66 12.05 12.95 20.69
C MET A 66 11.37 12.64 22.03
N VAL A 67 11.85 11.60 22.69
CA VAL A 67 11.45 11.27 24.06
C VAL A 67 12.53 11.81 24.99
N GLU A 68 12.14 12.71 25.89
CA GLU A 68 13.02 13.21 26.93
C GLU A 68 13.16 12.12 28.00
N VAL A 69 14.32 11.46 28.04
CA VAL A 69 14.66 10.46 29.05
C VAL A 69 15.57 11.16 30.05
N ASP A 70 15.05 11.39 31.26
CA ASP A 70 15.84 11.91 32.37
C ASP A 70 16.68 10.77 32.96
N PHE A 71 18.01 10.87 32.82
CA PHE A 71 18.97 9.88 33.30
C PHE A 71 19.44 10.24 34.70
N ASP A 72 18.56 10.04 35.67
CA ASP A 72 18.94 10.21 37.07
C ASP A 72 19.77 8.99 37.56
N LYS A 73 20.96 9.26 38.09
CA LYS A 73 21.91 8.25 38.60
C LYS A 73 21.31 7.42 39.74
N GLU A 74 20.40 8.03 40.50
CA GLU A 74 19.69 7.39 41.61
C GLU A 74 18.70 6.32 41.10
N GLN A 75 18.12 6.53 39.91
CA GLN A 75 17.17 5.58 39.31
C GLN A 75 17.87 4.39 38.63
N LEU A 76 19.12 4.56 38.20
CA LEU A 76 19.99 3.52 37.63
C LEU A 76 20.68 2.64 38.68
N GLY A 77 20.56 2.97 39.98
CA GLY A 77 21.21 2.22 41.07
C GLY A 77 22.75 2.32 41.05
N LEU A 78 23.29 3.35 40.41
CA LEU A 78 24.72 3.56 40.27
C LEU A 78 25.25 4.36 41.48
N ALA A 79 26.32 3.88 42.11
CA ALA A 79 27.03 4.63 43.13
C ALA A 79 27.65 5.90 42.52
N ALA A 80 27.88 6.94 43.34
CA ALA A 80 28.42 8.22 42.86
C ALA A 80 29.80 8.10 42.18
N ASP A 81 30.50 6.99 42.42
CA ASP A 81 31.81 6.60 41.92
C ASP A 81 31.77 5.39 40.95
N ALA A 82 30.62 5.10 40.34
CA ALA A 82 30.45 3.96 39.44
C ALA A 82 31.49 3.93 38.30
N THR A 83 32.11 2.77 38.09
CA THR A 83 33.11 2.57 37.03
C THR A 83 32.46 2.47 35.65
N ALA A 84 33.23 2.71 34.58
CA ALA A 84 32.73 2.62 33.20
C ALA A 84 32.05 1.28 32.88
N GLU A 85 32.52 0.20 33.50
CA GLU A 85 31.95 -1.16 33.37
C GLU A 85 30.59 -1.28 34.09
N GLN A 86 30.43 -0.67 35.26
CA GLN A 86 29.16 -0.67 36.01
C GLN A 86 28.10 0.21 35.36
N ILE A 87 28.53 1.30 34.72
CA ILE A 87 27.65 2.14 33.91
C ILE A 87 27.15 1.32 32.71
N ALA A 88 28.04 0.65 31.98
CA ALA A 88 27.66 -0.16 30.82
C ALA A 88 26.71 -1.34 31.15
N ASP A 89 26.79 -1.90 32.36
CA ASP A 89 25.94 -3.01 32.82
C ASP A 89 24.62 -2.56 33.49
N ALA A 90 24.37 -1.25 33.56
CA ALA A 90 23.17 -0.73 34.20
C ALA A 90 21.88 -1.11 33.44
N ASP A 91 20.78 -1.30 34.15
CA ASP A 91 19.46 -1.62 33.56
C ASP A 91 18.79 -0.38 32.95
N TYR A 92 19.35 0.09 31.84
CA TYR A 92 18.83 1.21 31.05
C TYR A 92 17.41 0.95 30.53
N LEU A 93 17.10 -0.30 30.20
CA LEU A 93 15.77 -0.71 29.75
C LEU A 93 14.74 -0.57 30.88
N GLY A 94 15.12 -0.93 32.10
CA GLY A 94 14.35 -0.73 33.32
C GLY A 94 14.08 0.74 33.58
N LEU A 95 15.09 1.61 33.40
CA LEU A 95 14.95 3.06 33.51
C LEU A 95 13.96 3.60 32.48
N ILE A 96 14.15 3.30 31.19
CA ILE A 96 13.26 3.76 30.11
C ILE A 96 11.80 3.33 30.38
N LYS A 97 11.58 2.10 30.84
CA LYS A 97 10.23 1.61 31.21
C LYS A 97 9.63 2.32 32.44
N ARG A 98 10.46 2.85 33.34
CA ARG A 98 10.01 3.64 34.50
C ARG A 98 9.68 5.06 34.07
N SER A 99 10.58 5.73 33.35
CA SER A 99 10.35 7.08 32.82
C SER A 99 9.10 7.14 31.93
N LEU A 100 8.86 6.12 31.09
CA LEU A 100 7.61 6.02 30.31
C LEU A 100 6.36 5.88 31.17
N ARG A 101 6.44 5.18 32.30
CA ARG A 101 5.30 5.05 33.22
C ARG A 101 5.02 6.35 33.99
N GLU A 102 6.07 7.12 34.28
CA GLU A 102 5.95 8.42 34.94
C GLU A 102 5.40 9.50 34.01
N MET A 103 5.79 9.49 32.73
CA MET A 103 5.28 10.43 31.73
C MET A 103 3.84 10.16 31.29
N PHE A 104 3.39 8.90 31.36
CA PHE A 104 2.03 8.49 30.94
C PHE A 104 1.27 7.83 32.12
N PRO A 105 0.97 8.57 33.21
CA PRO A 105 0.32 8.03 34.40
C PRO A 105 -1.12 7.54 34.14
N GLU A 106 -1.76 8.04 33.08
CA GLU A 106 -3.08 7.61 32.62
C GLU A 106 -3.11 6.17 32.09
N VAL A 107 -1.96 5.60 31.71
CA VAL A 107 -1.84 4.23 31.20
C VAL A 107 -1.77 3.23 32.35
N SER A 108 -2.95 2.78 32.81
CA SER A 108 -3.06 1.91 33.99
C SER A 108 -3.15 0.41 33.64
N SER A 109 -3.80 0.07 32.52
CA SER A 109 -4.11 -1.32 32.17
C SER A 109 -2.88 -2.08 31.64
N ARG A 110 -2.82 -3.39 31.91
CA ARG A 110 -1.69 -4.24 31.45
C ARG A 110 -1.58 -4.25 29.92
N SER A 111 -2.71 -4.14 29.21
CA SER A 111 -2.76 -4.10 27.75
C SER A 111 -2.16 -2.80 27.21
N GLU A 112 -2.55 -1.66 27.78
CA GLU A 112 -2.03 -0.35 27.38
C GLU A 112 -0.55 -0.19 27.74
N LYS A 113 -0.11 -0.68 28.91
CA LYS A 113 1.33 -0.71 29.27
C LYS A 113 2.16 -1.50 28.25
N LYS A 114 1.61 -2.59 27.72
CA LYS A 114 2.27 -3.37 26.66
C LYS A 114 2.34 -2.59 25.34
N GLN A 115 1.34 -1.78 25.01
CA GLN A 115 1.37 -0.92 23.83
C GLN A 115 2.36 0.24 24.00
N LEU A 116 2.38 0.86 25.18
CA LEU A 116 3.32 1.92 25.55
C LEU A 116 4.77 1.46 25.39
N TYR A 117 5.12 0.27 25.89
CA TYR A 117 6.48 -0.26 25.73
C TYR A 117 6.84 -0.64 24.27
N ARG A 118 5.85 -0.85 23.39
CA ARG A 118 6.08 -1.08 21.96
C ARG A 118 6.36 0.20 21.18
N LEU A 119 6.14 1.37 21.77
CA LEU A 119 6.51 2.65 21.16
C LEU A 119 8.03 2.87 21.19
N VAL A 120 8.72 2.26 22.14
CA VAL A 120 10.18 2.17 22.11
C VAL A 120 10.55 1.09 21.11
N SER A 121 11.09 1.52 19.98
CA SER A 121 11.58 0.65 18.93
C SER A 121 12.51 -0.43 19.49
N MET A 122 12.36 -1.68 19.04
CA MET A 122 13.26 -2.80 19.37
C MET A 122 14.72 -2.61 18.89
N GLY A 123 15.07 -1.43 18.35
CA GLY A 123 16.44 -1.03 18.00
C GLY A 123 17.05 0.02 18.94
N ALA A 124 16.42 0.28 20.09
CA ALA A 124 16.94 1.17 21.14
C ALA A 124 17.57 0.40 22.33
N GLU A 125 17.80 -0.91 22.16
CA GLU A 125 18.62 -1.72 23.08
C GLU A 125 20.09 -1.72 22.64
#